data_AF-A0A0K1EL16-F1
#
_entry.id   AF-A0A0K1EL16-F1
#
_cell.length_a   1.000
_cell.length_b   1.000
_cell.length_c   1.000
_cell.angle_alpha   90.00
_cell.angle_beta   90.00
_cell.angle_gamma   90.00
#
_symmetry.space_group_name_H-M   'P 1'
#
loop_
_entity.id
_entity.type
_entity.pdbx_description
1 polymer ?
#
loop_
_entity_poly.entity_id
_entity_poly.type
_entity_poly.pdbx_seq_one_letter_code
_entity_poly.pdbx_strand_id
1 'polypeptide(L)'
;MAGPTDPDVGEMHIDARGVNLKTVAVEDRRSVLKLRDDSDAALERVMLLTPEEVTRAGLNPDDVDRLRSQILERRRVMQFLKASERMTDKLWQTSLAYGHTIAGLLGEIAAQGRRRARLSPDRSDILDALLPLIRYQSAPARKAHRTRTRNEGGAGVPSGERSAMLDSLFRELPEEEQGPASVELAPESQLP
;
A
#
# COMPACT_ATOMS: atom_id res chain seq x y z
N MET A 1 -18.64 26.21 6.23
CA MET A 1 -17.96 24.98 6.70
C MET A 1 -17.85 24.07 5.49
N ALA A 2 -16.69 24.02 4.84
CA ALA A 2 -16.46 23.09 3.74
C ALA A 2 -16.53 21.66 4.31
N GLY A 3 -17.37 20.80 3.72
CA GLY A 3 -17.37 19.37 4.07
C GLY A 3 -16.04 18.73 3.65
N PRO A 4 -15.80 17.44 3.97
CA PRO A 4 -14.65 16.71 3.45
C PRO A 4 -14.77 16.65 1.93
N THR A 5 -14.13 17.62 1.26
CA THR A 5 -14.00 17.67 -0.18
C THR A 5 -12.94 16.68 -0.62
N ASP A 6 -13.13 16.14 -1.82
CA ASP A 6 -12.04 15.44 -2.48
C ASP A 6 -10.82 16.36 -2.53
N PRO A 7 -9.61 15.86 -2.22
CA PRO A 7 -8.42 16.69 -2.24
C PRO A 7 -8.23 17.24 -3.66
N ASP A 8 -8.24 18.56 -3.78
CA ASP A 8 -8.01 19.24 -5.05
C ASP A 8 -6.66 18.84 -5.64
N VAL A 9 -6.49 19.04 -6.95
CA VAL A 9 -5.21 18.76 -7.61
C VAL A 9 -4.14 19.70 -7.02
N GLY A 10 -3.22 19.13 -6.24
CA GLY A 10 -2.17 19.87 -5.52
C GLY A 10 -2.42 20.01 -4.01
N GLU A 11 -3.60 19.64 -3.52
CA GLU A 11 -3.89 19.63 -2.09
C GLU A 11 -3.33 18.35 -1.45
N MET A 12 -2.39 18.51 -0.49
CA MET A 12 -1.70 17.41 0.18
C MET A 12 -2.27 17.07 1.55
N HIS A 13 -3.37 17.71 1.96
CA HIS A 13 -4.00 17.49 3.25
C HIS A 13 -5.48 17.20 3.07
N ILE A 14 -6.03 16.38 3.97
CA ILE A 14 -7.47 16.15 4.08
C ILE A 14 -7.87 16.68 5.45
N ASP A 15 -8.74 17.69 5.49
CA ASP A 15 -9.23 18.20 6.77
C ASP A 15 -10.22 17.21 7.41
N ALA A 16 -9.76 16.56 8.48
CA ALA A 16 -10.53 15.60 9.26
C ALA A 16 -11.17 16.19 10.52
N ARG A 17 -11.01 17.49 10.81
CA ARG A 17 -11.41 18.08 12.11
C ARG A 17 -12.91 17.93 12.40
N GLY A 18 -13.74 17.77 11.37
CA GLY A 18 -15.19 17.59 11.49
C GLY A 18 -15.67 16.14 11.59
N VAL A 19 -14.77 15.16 11.69
CA VAL A 19 -15.10 13.73 11.71
C VAL A 19 -14.82 13.15 13.09
N ASN A 20 -15.84 12.58 13.74
CA ASN A 20 -15.65 11.91 15.02
C ASN A 20 -15.21 10.44 14.80
N LEU A 21 -13.92 10.17 15.01
CA LEU A 21 -13.35 8.83 14.84
C LEU A 21 -13.75 7.93 16.01
N LYS A 22 -14.43 6.83 15.69
CA LYS A 22 -14.76 5.76 16.64
C LYS A 22 -13.93 4.53 16.30
N THR A 23 -13.22 4.01 17.29
CA THR A 23 -12.42 2.78 17.15
C THR A 23 -13.21 1.58 17.64
N VAL A 24 -13.16 0.49 16.87
CA VAL A 24 -13.70 -0.82 17.26
C VAL A 24 -12.52 -1.78 17.36
N ALA A 25 -12.44 -2.52 18.47
CA ALA A 25 -11.43 -3.56 18.66
C ALA A 25 -11.48 -4.57 17.50
N VAL A 26 -10.33 -5.13 17.14
CA VAL A 26 -10.23 -5.99 15.93
C VAL A 26 -11.11 -7.23 16.07
N GLU A 27 -11.20 -7.74 17.31
CA GLU A 27 -11.97 -8.91 17.73
C GLU A 27 -13.48 -8.67 17.56
N ASP A 28 -13.93 -7.44 17.73
CA ASP A 28 -15.35 -7.05 17.68
C ASP A 28 -15.84 -6.62 16.29
N ARG A 29 -14.95 -6.48 15.30
CA ARG A 29 -15.35 -5.96 13.97
C ARG A 29 -16.47 -6.77 13.31
N ARG A 30 -16.45 -8.10 13.48
CA ARG A 30 -17.47 -9.00 12.92
C ARG A 30 -18.81 -8.89 13.65
N SER A 31 -18.80 -8.62 14.95
CA SER A 31 -20.03 -8.54 15.76
C SER A 31 -20.73 -7.18 15.63
N VAL A 32 -19.97 -6.13 15.27
CA VAL A 32 -20.46 -4.75 15.10
C VAL A 32 -21.14 -4.52 13.73
N LEU A 33 -20.78 -5.27 12.70
CA LEU A 33 -21.42 -5.21 11.38
C LEU A 33 -22.76 -5.95 11.38
N LYS A 34 -23.82 -5.29 11.86
CA LYS A 34 -25.20 -5.80 11.83
C LYS A 34 -26.07 -5.22 10.71
N LEU A 35 -25.52 -4.32 9.89
CA LEU A 35 -26.25 -3.79 8.74
C LEU A 35 -26.39 -4.89 7.68
N ARG A 36 -27.62 -5.11 7.22
CA ARG A 36 -27.90 -6.05 6.13
C ARG A 36 -27.50 -5.45 4.79
N ASP A 37 -27.40 -6.33 3.80
CA ASP A 37 -27.48 -5.96 2.40
C ASP A 37 -28.74 -5.09 2.19
N ASP A 38 -28.63 -4.07 1.34
CA ASP A 38 -29.65 -3.04 1.08
C ASP A 38 -29.90 -2.00 2.19
N SER A 39 -29.09 -1.97 3.24
CA SER A 39 -29.23 -0.95 4.31
C SER A 39 -29.18 0.48 3.78
N ASP A 40 -28.37 0.80 2.77
CA ASP A 40 -28.26 2.15 2.23
C ASP A 40 -29.60 2.68 1.65
N ALA A 41 -30.39 1.83 0.99
CA ALA A 41 -31.71 2.21 0.49
C ALA A 41 -32.69 2.50 1.63
N ALA A 42 -32.64 1.70 2.70
CA ALA A 42 -33.46 1.93 3.90
C ALA A 42 -33.07 3.25 4.60
N LEU A 43 -31.77 3.53 4.75
CA LEU A 43 -31.28 4.77 5.34
C LEU A 43 -31.73 6.00 4.52
N GLU A 44 -31.70 5.91 3.18
CA GLU A 44 -32.19 6.98 2.31
C GLU A 44 -33.70 7.24 2.51
N ARG A 45 -34.51 6.19 2.65
CA ARG A 45 -35.94 6.35 2.94
C ARG A 45 -36.20 7.09 4.25
N VAL A 46 -35.43 6.78 5.30
CA VAL A 46 -35.52 7.49 6.59
C VAL A 46 -35.18 8.98 6.45
N MET A 47 -34.17 9.31 5.63
CA MET A 47 -33.80 10.70 5.35
C MET A 47 -34.90 11.48 4.62
N LEU A 48 -35.71 10.81 3.81
CA LEU A 48 -36.78 11.42 3.01
C LEU A 48 -38.13 11.53 3.73
N LEU A 49 -38.32 10.89 4.89
CA LEU A 49 -39.58 10.96 5.63
C LEU A 49 -39.94 12.40 6.02
N THR A 50 -41.18 12.80 5.76
CA THR A 50 -41.71 14.08 6.24
C THR A 50 -42.19 13.97 7.70
N PRO A 51 -42.28 15.08 8.46
CA PRO A 51 -42.83 15.06 9.83
C PRO A 51 -44.25 14.48 9.91
N GLU A 52 -45.07 14.72 8.89
CA GLU A 52 -46.43 14.17 8.78
C GLU A 52 -46.42 12.65 8.61
N GLU A 53 -45.52 12.11 7.78
CA GLU A 53 -45.36 10.67 7.59
C GLU A 53 -44.82 9.99 8.85
N VAL A 54 -43.88 10.62 9.57
CA VAL A 54 -43.38 10.14 10.87
C VAL A 54 -44.53 10.02 11.87
N THR A 55 -45.36 11.08 11.97
CA THR A 55 -46.52 11.11 12.87
C THR A 55 -47.56 10.07 12.46
N ARG A 56 -47.88 9.96 11.17
CA ARG A 56 -48.85 9.00 10.62
C ARG A 56 -48.41 7.55 10.82
N ALA A 57 -47.11 7.29 10.74
CA ALA A 57 -46.53 5.97 10.99
C ALA A 57 -46.39 5.63 12.49
N GLY A 58 -46.71 6.56 13.39
CA GLY A 58 -46.57 6.36 14.84
C GLY A 58 -45.12 6.25 15.30
N LEU A 59 -44.18 6.83 14.56
CA LEU A 59 -42.76 6.84 14.92
C LEU A 59 -42.45 8.00 15.87
N ASN A 60 -41.52 7.80 16.80
CA ASN A 60 -41.03 8.87 17.66
C ASN A 60 -40.13 9.84 16.86
N PRO A 61 -40.46 11.14 16.74
CA PRO A 61 -39.67 12.11 16.00
C PRO A 61 -38.21 12.21 16.49
N ASP A 62 -37.99 12.15 17.81
CA ASP A 62 -36.66 12.29 18.39
C ASP A 62 -35.73 11.13 17.99
N ASP A 63 -36.27 9.91 17.93
CA ASP A 63 -35.51 8.72 17.50
C ASP A 63 -35.18 8.79 16.01
N VAL A 64 -36.10 9.29 15.19
CA VAL A 64 -35.88 9.49 13.75
C VAL A 64 -34.80 10.54 13.52
N ASP A 65 -34.83 11.68 14.23
CA ASP A 65 -33.82 12.73 14.09
C ASP A 65 -32.45 12.31 14.63
N ARG A 66 -32.43 11.52 15.71
CA ARG A 66 -31.20 10.88 16.20
C ARG A 66 -30.62 9.94 15.15
N LEU A 67 -31.45 9.10 14.51
CA LEU A 67 -31.02 8.19 13.46
C LEU A 67 -30.49 8.96 12.24
N ARG A 68 -31.18 10.00 11.78
CA ARG A 68 -30.72 10.89 10.70
C ARG A 68 -29.36 11.49 10.98
N SER A 69 -29.15 11.95 12.21
CA SER A 69 -27.85 12.49 12.64
C SER A 69 -26.74 11.44 12.55
N GLN A 70 -27.01 10.19 12.94
CA GLN A 70 -26.03 9.09 12.78
C GLN A 70 -25.80 8.74 11.29
N ILE A 71 -26.83 8.78 10.45
CA ILE A 71 -26.71 8.54 9.00
C ILE A 71 -25.80 9.59 8.37
N LEU A 72 -25.98 10.86 8.69
CA LEU A 72 -25.15 11.96 8.19
C LEU A 72 -23.69 11.82 8.63
N GLU A 73 -23.46 11.47 9.91
CA GLU A 73 -22.11 11.22 10.39
C GLU A 73 -21.45 10.02 9.69
N ARG A 74 -22.18 8.91 9.51
CA ARG A 74 -21.70 7.76 8.71
C ARG A 74 -21.33 8.19 7.29
N ARG A 75 -22.19 8.98 6.61
CA ARG A 75 -21.91 9.48 5.25
C ARG A 75 -20.64 10.31 5.20
N ARG A 76 -20.43 11.19 6.19
CA ARG A 76 -19.22 12.01 6.30
C ARG A 76 -17.97 11.15 6.49
N VAL A 77 -18.02 10.14 7.36
CA VAL A 77 -16.93 9.17 7.54
C VAL A 77 -16.62 8.43 6.23
N MET A 78 -17.65 7.97 5.52
CA MET A 78 -17.48 7.28 4.23
C MET A 78 -16.89 8.17 3.14
N GLN A 79 -17.25 9.46 3.10
CA GLN A 79 -16.65 10.44 2.20
C GLN A 79 -15.15 10.61 2.51
N PHE A 80 -14.80 10.76 3.78
CA PHE A 80 -13.41 10.87 4.21
C PHE A 80 -12.60 9.61 3.88
N LEU A 81 -13.18 8.42 4.08
CA LEU A 81 -12.56 7.15 3.71
C LEU A 81 -12.20 7.13 2.21
N LYS A 82 -13.17 7.47 1.34
CA LYS A 82 -12.93 7.53 -0.12
C LYS A 82 -11.85 8.55 -0.49
N ALA A 83 -11.85 9.71 0.16
CA ALA A 83 -10.80 10.72 -0.04
C ALA A 83 -9.42 10.18 0.36
N SER A 84 -9.33 9.44 1.46
CA SER A 84 -8.08 8.81 1.93
C SER A 84 -7.58 7.71 1.01
N GLU A 85 -8.47 6.90 0.43
CA GLU A 85 -8.13 5.89 -0.59
C GLU A 85 -7.53 6.57 -1.83
N ARG A 86 -8.17 7.64 -2.33
CA ARG A 86 -7.65 8.41 -3.47
C ARG A 86 -6.31 9.07 -3.18
N MET A 87 -6.10 9.57 -1.97
CA MET A 87 -4.80 10.12 -1.56
C MET A 87 -3.72 9.03 -1.56
N THR A 88 -4.06 7.85 -1.03
CA THR A 88 -3.16 6.68 -1.04
C THR A 88 -2.78 6.29 -2.47
N ASP A 89 -3.74 6.26 -3.38
CA ASP A 89 -3.49 5.99 -4.80
C ASP A 89 -2.57 7.05 -5.44
N LYS A 90 -2.80 8.34 -5.16
CA LYS A 90 -1.93 9.43 -5.65
C LYS A 90 -0.50 9.29 -5.11
N LEU A 91 -0.34 8.95 -3.83
CA LEU A 91 0.98 8.71 -3.22
C LEU A 91 1.68 7.50 -3.86
N TRP A 92 0.94 6.43 -4.12
CA TRP A 92 1.45 5.27 -4.82
C TRP A 92 1.94 5.61 -6.23
N GLN A 93 1.13 6.31 -7.02
CA GLN A 93 1.51 6.79 -8.36
C GLN A 93 2.75 7.68 -8.32
N THR A 94 2.83 8.58 -7.33
CA THR A 94 4.00 9.44 -7.12
C THR A 94 5.26 8.63 -6.83
N SER A 95 5.15 7.60 -5.97
CA SER A 95 6.24 6.67 -5.70
C SER A 95 6.72 5.95 -6.97
N LEU A 96 5.79 5.50 -7.82
CA LEU A 96 6.14 4.89 -9.12
C LEU A 96 6.86 5.86 -10.05
N ALA A 97 6.40 7.12 -10.11
CA ALA A 97 7.05 8.16 -10.91
C ALA A 97 8.49 8.41 -10.44
N TYR A 98 8.70 8.56 -9.13
CA TYR A 98 10.06 8.66 -8.58
C TYR A 98 10.89 7.41 -8.85
N GLY A 99 10.31 6.21 -8.73
CA GLY A 99 10.98 4.96 -9.07
C GLY A 99 11.47 4.94 -10.52
N HIS A 100 10.68 5.45 -11.46
CA HIS A 100 11.07 5.59 -12.86
C HIS A 100 12.26 6.56 -13.05
N THR A 101 12.18 7.75 -12.45
CA THR A 101 13.26 8.75 -12.51
C THR A 101 14.55 8.21 -11.91
N ILE A 102 14.48 7.59 -10.72
CA ILE A 102 15.62 6.98 -10.04
C ILE A 102 16.23 5.88 -10.92
N ALA A 103 15.43 5.00 -11.51
CA ALA A 103 15.91 3.95 -12.40
C ALA A 103 16.67 4.51 -13.62
N GLY A 104 16.17 5.60 -14.20
CA GLY A 104 16.84 6.34 -15.29
C GLY A 104 18.21 6.87 -14.86
N LEU A 105 18.25 7.61 -13.75
CA LEU A 105 19.50 8.18 -13.20
C LEU A 105 20.51 7.08 -12.86
N LEU A 106 20.07 5.97 -12.27
CA LEU A 106 20.91 4.80 -12.00
C LEU A 106 21.52 4.23 -13.30
N GLY A 107 20.75 4.20 -14.39
CA GLY A 107 21.24 3.75 -15.70
C GLY A 107 22.29 4.69 -16.27
N GLU A 108 22.06 6.00 -16.17
CA GLU A 108 23.01 7.03 -16.60
C GLU A 108 24.32 6.97 -15.81
N ILE A 109 24.25 6.88 -14.48
CA ILE A 109 25.42 6.76 -13.60
C ILE A 109 26.22 5.50 -13.95
N ALA A 110 25.54 4.36 -14.16
CA ALA A 110 26.20 3.12 -14.56
C ALA A 110 26.92 3.26 -15.91
N ALA A 111 26.28 3.90 -16.89
CA ALA A 111 26.86 4.13 -18.21
C ALA A 111 28.07 5.09 -18.14
N GLN A 112 27.97 6.17 -17.38
CA GLN A 112 29.07 7.11 -17.13
C GLN A 112 30.25 6.41 -16.44
N GLY A 113 29.99 5.63 -15.39
CA GLY A 113 30.99 4.88 -14.67
C GLY A 113 31.75 3.88 -15.55
N ARG A 114 31.03 3.14 -16.40
CA ARG A 114 31.65 2.26 -17.41
C ARG A 114 32.51 3.02 -18.41
N ARG A 115 32.05 4.18 -18.90
CA ARG A 115 32.83 5.02 -19.81
C ARG A 115 34.11 5.51 -19.16
N ARG A 116 34.05 5.97 -17.91
CA ARG A 116 35.25 6.40 -17.14
C ARG A 116 36.21 5.26 -16.88
N ALA A 117 35.71 4.10 -16.45
CA ALA A 117 36.53 2.92 -16.18
C ALA A 117 37.32 2.43 -17.41
N ARG A 118 36.83 2.66 -18.63
CA ARG A 118 37.55 2.30 -19.87
C ARG A 118 38.80 3.15 -20.12
N LEU A 119 38.83 4.37 -19.60
CA LEU A 119 39.89 5.35 -19.84
C LEU A 119 40.81 5.50 -18.62
N SER A 120 40.43 4.96 -17.46
CA SER A 120 41.18 5.09 -16.21
C SER A 120 42.21 3.96 -16.04
N PRO A 121 43.40 4.23 -15.47
CA PRO A 121 44.30 3.19 -15.01
C PRO A 121 43.67 2.34 -13.89
N ASP A 122 42.83 2.95 -13.04
CA ASP A 122 42.18 2.30 -11.88
C ASP A 122 40.85 1.65 -12.26
N ARG A 123 40.84 0.93 -13.37
CA ARG A 123 39.61 0.37 -13.96
C ARG A 123 38.90 -0.61 -13.03
N SER A 124 39.65 -1.50 -12.39
CA SER A 124 39.11 -2.54 -11.50
C SER A 124 38.28 -1.91 -10.39
N ASP A 125 38.86 -0.94 -9.71
CA ASP A 125 38.31 -0.37 -8.48
C ASP A 125 37.02 0.41 -8.78
N ILE A 126 36.98 1.14 -9.90
CA ILE A 126 35.77 1.83 -10.37
C ILE A 126 34.66 0.82 -10.71
N LEU A 127 34.98 -0.28 -11.37
CA LEU A 127 33.99 -1.28 -11.75
C LEU A 127 33.47 -2.07 -10.55
N ASP A 128 34.34 -2.37 -9.59
CA ASP A 128 33.98 -3.07 -8.36
C ASP A 128 33.07 -2.21 -7.49
N ALA A 129 33.37 -0.91 -7.33
CA ALA A 129 32.50 0.03 -6.63
C ALA A 129 31.11 0.14 -7.27
N LEU A 130 31.02 0.02 -8.59
CA LEU A 130 29.75 0.10 -9.35
C LEU A 130 29.11 -1.26 -9.62
N LEU A 131 29.67 -2.36 -9.11
CA LEU A 131 29.21 -3.70 -9.42
C LEU A 131 27.75 -3.96 -9.03
N PRO A 132 27.24 -3.53 -7.85
CA PRO A 132 25.83 -3.69 -7.50
C PRO A 132 24.89 -2.99 -8.50
N LEU A 133 25.25 -1.77 -8.91
CA LEU A 133 24.50 -0.98 -9.88
C LEU A 133 24.50 -1.64 -11.27
N ILE A 134 25.67 -2.13 -11.70
CA ILE A 134 25.81 -2.86 -12.97
C ILE A 134 24.98 -4.16 -12.97
N ARG A 135 24.95 -4.88 -11.84
CA ARG A 135 24.11 -6.08 -11.67
C ARG A 135 22.63 -5.74 -11.75
N TYR A 136 22.20 -4.68 -11.06
CA TYR A 136 20.81 -4.19 -11.12
C TYR A 136 20.39 -3.88 -12.57
N GLN A 137 21.17 -3.06 -13.28
CA GLN A 137 20.88 -2.65 -14.66
C GLN A 137 20.92 -3.82 -15.66
N SER A 138 21.73 -4.85 -15.41
CA SER A 138 21.83 -6.04 -16.28
C SER A 138 20.85 -7.16 -15.92
N ALA A 139 20.14 -7.07 -14.79
CA ALA A 139 19.22 -8.10 -14.34
C ALA A 139 18.09 -8.40 -15.37
N PRO A 140 17.45 -7.41 -16.03
CA PRO A 140 16.44 -7.68 -17.04
C PRO A 140 16.99 -8.47 -18.23
N ALA A 141 18.16 -8.08 -18.75
CA ALA A 141 18.81 -8.77 -19.86
C ALA A 141 19.21 -10.22 -19.48
N ARG A 142 19.74 -10.42 -18.27
CA ARG A 142 20.05 -11.76 -17.73
C ARG A 142 18.80 -12.62 -17.60
N LYS A 143 17.69 -12.06 -17.11
CA LYS A 143 16.41 -12.76 -17.01
C LYS A 143 15.90 -13.16 -18.40
N ALA A 144 15.89 -12.23 -19.36
CA ALA A 144 15.47 -12.49 -20.72
C ALA A 144 16.30 -13.60 -21.40
N HIS A 145 17.63 -13.56 -21.23
CA HIS A 145 18.52 -14.61 -21.73
C HIS A 145 18.23 -15.97 -21.10
N ARG A 146 18.02 -16.02 -19.78
CA ARG A 146 17.63 -17.27 -19.07
C ARG A 146 16.30 -17.82 -19.57
N THR A 147 15.30 -16.97 -19.78
CA THR A 147 14.00 -17.41 -20.32
C THR A 147 14.14 -17.94 -21.74
N ARG A 148 14.91 -17.27 -22.61
CA ARG A 148 15.14 -17.70 -23.99
C ARG A 148 15.82 -19.08 -24.05
N THR A 149 16.93 -19.23 -23.32
CA THR A 149 17.67 -20.50 -23.27
C THR A 149 16.84 -21.64 -22.65
N ARG A 150 15.98 -21.35 -21.65
CA ARG A 150 15.03 -22.34 -21.11
C ARG A 150 13.99 -22.76 -22.14
N ASN A 151 13.45 -21.83 -22.92
CA ASN A 151 12.43 -22.12 -23.93
C ASN A 151 13.02 -22.88 -25.13
N GLU A 152 14.23 -22.51 -25.56
CA GLU A 152 14.97 -23.19 -26.63
C GLU A 152 15.42 -24.60 -26.21
N GLY A 153 15.81 -24.80 -24.94
CA GLY A 153 16.14 -26.13 -24.38
C GLY A 153 14.92 -26.96 -23.92
N GLY A 154 13.73 -26.34 -23.87
CA GLY A 154 12.46 -26.96 -23.43
C GLY A 154 11.65 -27.59 -24.56
N ALA A 155 12.03 -27.40 -25.82
CA ALA A 155 11.37 -27.99 -26.98
C ALA A 155 11.65 -29.51 -27.16
N GLY A 156 12.15 -30.21 -26.13
CA GLY A 156 12.64 -31.60 -26.29
C GLY A 156 12.51 -32.56 -25.11
N VAL A 157 11.89 -32.25 -23.97
CA VAL A 157 11.68 -33.25 -22.89
C VAL A 157 10.36 -33.00 -22.13
N PRO A 158 9.50 -34.03 -21.90
CA PRO A 158 8.22 -33.88 -21.21
C PRO A 158 8.39 -33.42 -19.76
N SER A 159 7.57 -32.45 -19.35
CA SER A 159 7.67 -31.67 -18.11
C SER A 159 7.09 -32.36 -16.87
N GLY A 160 7.29 -33.67 -16.71
CA GLY A 160 6.75 -34.43 -15.57
C GLY A 160 7.64 -34.40 -14.32
N GLU A 161 8.96 -34.58 -14.49
CA GLU A 161 9.80 -35.02 -13.36
C GLU A 161 10.73 -33.94 -12.79
N ARG A 162 11.00 -32.85 -13.52
CA ARG A 162 11.96 -31.82 -13.07
C ARG A 162 11.40 -30.81 -12.07
N SER A 163 10.09 -30.70 -11.93
CA SER A 163 9.49 -29.72 -11.00
C SER A 163 9.61 -30.18 -9.54
N ALA A 164 9.57 -31.48 -9.27
CA ALA A 164 9.66 -32.03 -7.91
C ALA A 164 11.08 -31.95 -7.34
N MET A 165 12.11 -31.99 -8.18
CA MET A 165 13.51 -31.98 -7.74
C MET A 165 14.04 -30.57 -7.42
N LEU A 166 13.44 -29.51 -7.97
CA LEU A 166 13.85 -28.13 -7.69
C LEU A 166 13.18 -27.55 -6.45
N ASP A 167 11.97 -28.01 -6.10
CA ASP A 167 11.31 -27.63 -4.84
C ASP A 167 11.96 -28.28 -3.61
N SER A 168 12.62 -29.44 -3.74
CA SER A 168 13.38 -30.03 -2.64
C SER A 168 14.73 -29.34 -2.41
N LEU A 169 15.33 -28.74 -3.44
CA LEU A 169 16.64 -28.08 -3.38
C LEU A 169 16.60 -26.67 -2.76
N PHE A 170 15.42 -26.04 -2.64
CA PHE A 170 15.25 -24.72 -2.02
C PHE A 170 14.65 -24.76 -0.60
N ARG A 171 14.35 -25.95 -0.08
CA ARG A 171 13.77 -26.14 1.27
C ARG A 171 14.81 -26.33 2.38
N GLU A 172 16.09 -26.48 2.03
CA GLU A 172 17.18 -26.73 2.98
C GLU A 172 18.24 -25.61 2.98
N LEU A 173 17.80 -24.35 3.12
CA LEU A 173 18.71 -23.33 3.66
C LEU A 173 18.42 -23.19 5.15
N PRO A 174 19.41 -23.45 6.03
CA PRO A 174 19.22 -23.35 7.47
C PRO A 174 18.82 -21.92 7.82
N GLU A 175 17.75 -21.79 8.61
CA GLU A 175 17.34 -20.54 9.22
C GLU A 175 18.51 -20.06 10.10
N GLU A 176 19.26 -19.08 9.60
CA GLU A 176 20.25 -18.38 10.43
C GLU A 176 19.51 -17.70 11.59
N GLU A 177 19.87 -18.17 12.78
CA GLU A 177 19.56 -17.65 14.10
C GLU A 177 19.25 -16.14 14.11
N GLN A 178 18.00 -15.84 14.42
CA GLN A 178 17.60 -14.54 14.97
C GLN A 178 18.34 -14.35 16.31
N GLY A 179 19.48 -13.67 16.26
CA GLY A 179 20.14 -13.18 17.47
C GLY A 179 19.21 -12.20 18.20
N PRO A 180 19.04 -12.32 19.53
CA PRO A 180 18.25 -11.37 20.30
C PRO A 180 19.00 -10.04 20.37
N ALA A 181 18.47 -9.00 19.72
CA ALA A 181 18.85 -7.63 19.98
C ALA A 181 18.28 -7.20 21.33
N SER A 182 18.96 -7.58 22.41
CA SER A 182 18.78 -6.96 23.72
C SER A 182 19.28 -5.51 23.65
N VAL A 183 18.39 -4.59 23.32
CA VAL A 183 18.63 -3.15 23.49
C VAL A 183 18.41 -2.84 24.96
N GLU A 184 19.52 -2.79 25.70
CA GLU A 184 19.60 -2.32 27.07
C GLU A 184 19.36 -0.80 27.08
N LEU A 185 18.14 -0.39 27.45
CA LEU A 185 17.76 1.01 27.65
C LEU A 185 18.45 1.54 28.91
N ALA A 186 19.39 2.47 28.72
CA ALA A 186 20.02 3.21 29.81
C ALA A 186 19.00 4.10 30.56
N PRO A 187 19.14 4.25 31.90
CA PRO A 187 18.19 5.00 32.71
C PRO A 187 18.32 6.53 32.54
N GLU A 188 17.16 7.17 32.58
CA GLU A 188 16.93 8.62 32.62
C GLU A 188 17.85 9.33 33.62
N SER A 189 18.70 10.22 33.10
CA SER A 189 19.33 11.25 33.90
C SER A 189 18.29 12.31 34.27
N GLN A 190 17.83 12.27 35.52
CA GLN A 190 17.18 13.41 36.17
C GLN A 190 18.14 14.61 36.15
N LEU A 191 17.66 15.74 35.64
CA LEU A 191 18.29 17.04 35.81
C LEU A 191 17.26 18.03 36.43
N PRO A 192 17.74 18.98 37.24
CA PRO A 192 17.00 19.67 38.30
C PRO A 192 16.00 20.73 37.82
#